data_AF-A0A520GNN7-F1
#
_entry.id   AF-A0A520GNN7-F1
#
_cell.length_a   1.000
_cell.length_b   1.000
_cell.length_c   1.000
_cell.angle_alpha   90.00
_cell.angle_beta   90.00
_cell.angle_gamma   90.00
#
_symmetry.space_group_name_H-M   'P 1'
#
loop_
_entity.id
_entity.type
_entity.pdbx_description
1 polymer ?
#
loop_
_entity_poly.entity_id
_entity_poly.type
_entity_poly.pdbx_seq_one_letter_code
_entity_poly.pdbx_strand_id
1 'polypeptide(L)' 'MAGSAAQAPLYITMHDRDNVAIVANDGGLPAGTVFPSGLTLVDKVPQAHKVALADIP' A
#
# COMPACT_ATOMS: atom_id res chain seq x y z
N MET A 1 -20.73 8.05 15.28
CA MET A 1 -19.79 7.60 14.25
C MET A 1 -18.42 7.55 14.90
N ALA A 2 -18.01 6.40 15.44
CA ALA A 2 -16.68 6.27 16.03
C ALA A 2 -15.65 6.45 14.91
N GLY A 3 -14.74 7.40 15.06
CA GLY A 3 -13.63 7.58 14.13
C GLY A 3 -12.86 6.26 14.06
N SER A 4 -12.83 5.63 12.88
CA SER A 4 -12.05 4.42 12.68
C SER A 4 -10.62 4.70 13.13
N ALA A 5 -10.09 3.89 14.05
CA ALA A 5 -8.65 3.82 14.21
C ALA A 5 -8.04 3.60 12.81
N ALA A 6 -6.95 4.29 12.50
CA ALA A 6 -6.30 4.14 11.20
C ALA A 6 -5.94 2.65 11.03
N GLN A 7 -6.54 2.00 10.04
CA GLN A 7 -6.21 0.62 9.74
C GLN A 7 -4.73 0.54 9.39
N ALA A 8 -4.05 -0.52 9.84
CA ALA A 8 -2.69 -0.78 9.42
C ALA A 8 -2.64 -0.84 7.88
N PRO A 9 -1.56 -0.35 7.23
CA PRO A 9 -1.45 -0.42 5.79
C PRO A 9 -1.19 -1.86 5.34
N LEU A 10 -1.99 -2.33 4.39
CA LEU A 10 -2.00 -3.70 3.89
C LEU A 10 -1.71 -3.72 2.40
N TYR A 11 -0.82 -4.62 2.00
CA TYR A 11 -0.62 -4.98 0.60
C TYR A 11 -0.60 -6.50 0.43
N ILE A 12 -0.87 -6.96 -0.79
CA ILE A 12 -0.79 -8.37 -1.20
C ILE A 12 0.26 -8.49 -2.30
N THR A 13 1.25 -9.36 -2.10
CA THR A 13 2.18 -9.84 -3.14
C THR A 13 1.72 -11.21 -3.62
N MET A 14 1.86 -11.48 -4.92
CA MET A 14 1.48 -12.80 -5.46
C MET A 14 2.64 -13.77 -5.37
N HIS A 15 3.87 -13.28 -5.56
CA HIS A 15 5.10 -14.04 -5.48
C HIS A 15 6.19 -13.20 -4.79
N ASP A 16 7.09 -13.84 -4.04
CA ASP A 16 8.24 -13.20 -3.38
C ASP A 16 9.21 -12.45 -4.31
N ARG A 17 9.09 -12.62 -5.63
CA ARG A 17 9.94 -11.97 -6.64
C ARG A 17 9.25 -10.80 -7.31
N ASP A 18 8.01 -10.50 -6.95
CA ASP A 18 7.28 -9.37 -7.51
C ASP A 18 7.91 -8.05 -7.04
N ASN A 19 8.04 -7.09 -7.94
CA ASN A 19 8.43 -5.71 -7.64
C ASN A 19 7.20 -4.80 -7.48
N VAL A 20 6.01 -5.39 -7.41
CA VAL A 20 4.74 -4.71 -7.20
C VAL A 20 3.88 -5.48 -6.20
N ALA A 21 3.02 -4.76 -5.48
CA ALA A 21 1.99 -5.34 -4.63
C ALA A 21 0.64 -4.66 -4.86
N ILE A 22 -0.45 -5.24 -4.35
CA ILE A 22 -1.81 -4.69 -4.45
C ILE A 22 -2.22 -4.08 -3.11
N VAL A 23 -2.69 -2.83 -3.09
CA VAL A 23 -3.24 -2.21 -1.87
C VAL A 23 -4.59 -2.83 -1.51
N ALA A 24 -4.71 -3.32 -0.28
CA ALA A 24 -5.89 -4.06 0.19
C ALA A 24 -6.82 -3.25 1.10
N ASN A 25 -6.40 -2.09 1.61
CA ASN A 25 -7.23 -1.25 2.46
C ASN A 25 -8.45 -0.69 1.70
N ASP A 26 -9.62 -0.69 2.36
CA ASP A 26 -10.84 -0.13 1.81
C ASP A 26 -10.67 1.36 1.51
N GLY A 27 -10.98 1.77 0.28
CA GLY A 27 -10.77 3.15 -0.19
C GLY A 27 -9.31 3.51 -0.52
N GLY A 28 -8.37 2.58 -0.32
CA GLY A 28 -6.95 2.74 -0.62
C GLY A 28 -6.16 3.42 0.50
N LEU A 29 -4.96 3.87 0.15
CA LEU A 29 -4.02 4.50 1.07
C LEU A 29 -3.56 5.86 0.53
N PRO A 30 -3.46 6.90 1.36
CA PRO A 30 -2.96 8.20 0.95
C PRO A 30 -1.43 8.21 0.79
N ALA A 31 -0.93 9.23 0.10
CA ALA A 31 0.50 9.56 0.07
C ALA A 31 1.07 9.70 1.50
N GLY A 32 2.34 9.34 1.68
CA GLY A 32 3.02 9.36 2.98
C GLY A 32 2.72 8.18 3.89
N THR A 33 1.85 7.25 3.49
CA THR A 33 1.62 6.00 4.25
C THR A 33 2.90 5.18 4.28
N VAL A 34 3.32 4.75 5.49
CA VAL A 34 4.52 3.94 5.73
C VAL A 34 4.11 2.51 6.09
N PHE A 35 4.56 1.53 5.31
CA PHE A 35 4.37 0.12 5.61
C PHE A 35 5.41 -0.39 6.62
N PRO A 36 5.15 -1.51 7.32
CA PRO A 36 6.14 -2.14 8.22
C PRO A 36 7.48 -2.47 7.54
N SER A 37 7.51 -2.63 6.22
CA SER A 37 8.74 -2.83 5.43
C SER A 37 9.60 -1.56 5.28
N GLY A 38 9.09 -0.40 5.66
CA GLY A 38 9.70 0.91 5.41
C GLY A 38 9.30 1.55 4.07
N LEU A 39 8.55 0.83 3.21
CA LEU A 39 8.00 1.40 1.98
C LEU A 39 7.10 2.59 2.33
N THR A 40 7.31 3.72 1.64
CA THR A 40 6.50 4.92 1.79
C THR A 40 5.82 5.25 0.47
N LEU A 41 4.50 5.46 0.50
CA LEU A 41 3.75 5.84 -0.70
C LEU A 41 4.08 7.28 -1.12
N VAL A 42 4.43 7.47 -2.40
CA VAL A 42 4.64 8.81 -2.98
C VAL A 42 3.31 9.51 -3.24
N ASP A 43 2.31 8.77 -3.73
CA ASP A 43 0.98 9.25 -4.10
C ASP A 43 -0.13 8.39 -3.47
N LYS A 44 -1.39 8.84 -3.59
CA LYS A 44 -2.54 8.01 -3.24
C LYS A 44 -2.58 6.76 -4.13
N VAL A 45 -2.69 5.59 -3.50
CA VAL A 45 -2.92 4.32 -4.19
C VAL A 45 -4.33 3.82 -3.84
N PRO A 46 -5.28 3.80 -4.78
CA PRO A 46 -6.62 3.29 -4.51
C PRO A 46 -6.61 1.78 -4.19
N GLN A 47 -7.67 1.31 -3.56
CA GLN A 47 -7.89 -0.11 -3.32
C GLN A 47 -7.76 -0.92 -4.63
N ALA A 48 -7.20 -2.12 -4.53
CA ALA A 48 -6.95 -3.05 -5.64
C ALA A 48 -5.97 -2.54 -6.73
N HIS A 49 -5.35 -1.38 -6.55
CA HIS A 49 -4.33 -0.87 -7.47
C HIS A 49 -2.93 -1.35 -7.07
N LYS A 50 -2.02 -1.36 -8.04
CA LYS A 50 -0.63 -1.73 -7.83
C LYS A 50 0.17 -0.58 -7.20
N VAL A 51 1.07 -0.94 -6.32
CA VAL A 51 2.16 -0.09 -5.81
C VAL A 51 3.49 -0.76 -6.16
N ALA A 52 4.50 0.05 -6.51
CA ALA A 52 5.86 -0.45 -6.68
C ALA A 52 6.53 -0.72 -5.32
N LEU A 53 7.21 -1.86 -5.19
CA LEU A 53 7.96 -2.25 -4.00
C LEU A 53 9.43 -1.82 -4.05
N ALA A 54 9.90 -1.42 -5.23
CA ALA A 54 11.22 -0.91 -5.52
C ALA A 54 11.13 0.03 -6.74
N ASP A 55 12.17 0.81 -6.98
CA ASP A 55 12.27 1.59 -8.21
C ASP A 55 12.31 0.66 -9.43
N ILE A 56 11.51 0.98 -10.45
CA ILE A 56 11.39 0.22 -11.70
C ILE A 56 11.99 1.09 -12.81
N PRO A 57 13.08 0.66 -13.50
CA PRO A 57 13.72 1.41 -14.58
C PRO A 57 12.84 1.60 -15.84
#